data_AF-A0A336JTM8-F1
#
_entry.id   AF-A0A336JTM8-F1
#
_cell.length_a   1.000
_cell.length_b   1.000
_cell.length_c   1.000
_cell.angle_alpha   90.00
_cell.angle_beta   90.00
_cell.angle_gamma   90.00
#
_symmetry.space_group_name_H-M   'P 1'
#
loop_
_entity.id
_entity.type
_entity.pdbx_description
1 polymer ?
#
loop_
_entity_poly.entity_id
_entity_poly.type
_entity_poly.pdbx_seq_one_letter_code
_entity_poly.pdbx_strand_id
1 'polypeptide(L)'
;MARPIIPEFEPEVVRAVADRRHFGAPETVATTTIKSLEVHGVMLSSRCDKADEYRTMSRMVESVDAPLRRIISDIWCDSKANACYSVTLNPCTAKDARVIADQLDAACMKQGGGHNGISISGSQGHIEVDPHWAGDELL
;
A
#
# COMPACT_ATOMS: atom_id res chain seq x y z
N MET A 1 15.05 12.67 4.12
CA MET A 1 14.02 12.82 5.17
C MET A 1 14.11 11.62 6.09
N ALA A 2 13.90 11.81 7.40
CA ALA A 2 13.81 10.68 8.33
C ALA A 2 12.53 9.89 8.03
N ARG A 3 12.58 8.56 8.13
CA ARG A 3 11.40 7.72 7.95
C ARG A 3 10.38 7.99 9.07
N PRO A 4 9.08 8.00 8.76
CA PRO A 4 8.06 8.15 9.78
C PRO A 4 8.09 6.98 10.74
N ILE A 5 7.96 7.26 12.04
CA ILE A 5 7.81 6.24 13.07
C ILE A 5 6.35 5.79 13.05
N ILE A 6 6.11 4.53 12.69
CA ILE A 6 4.79 3.90 12.71
C ILE A 6 4.69 3.11 14.03
N PRO A 7 3.94 3.61 15.03
CA PRO A 7 3.74 2.87 16.28
C PRO A 7 2.95 1.61 16.00
N GLU A 8 3.29 0.52 16.69
CA GLU A 8 2.65 -0.77 16.54
C GLU A 8 2.14 -1.25 17.89
N PHE A 9 0.92 -1.78 17.93
CA PHE A 9 0.37 -2.41 19.12
C PHE A 9 1.00 -3.78 19.33
N GLU A 10 1.24 -4.12 20.58
CA GLU A 10 1.70 -5.46 20.95
C GLU A 10 0.68 -6.53 20.49
N PRO A 11 1.15 -7.72 20.05
CA PRO A 11 0.27 -8.77 19.54
C PRO A 11 -0.84 -9.18 20.51
N GLU A 12 -0.58 -9.21 21.82
CA GLU A 12 -1.59 -9.53 22.84
C GLU A 12 -2.70 -8.47 22.91
N VAL A 13 -2.40 -7.21 22.65
CA VAL A 13 -3.40 -6.12 22.60
C VAL A 13 -4.30 -6.30 21.38
N VAL A 14 -3.69 -6.57 20.22
CA VAL A 14 -4.42 -6.84 18.97
C VAL A 14 -5.34 -8.05 19.14
N ARG A 15 -4.83 -9.12 19.77
CA ARG A 15 -5.59 -10.34 20.04
C ARG A 15 -6.76 -10.09 20.99
N ALA A 16 -6.53 -9.37 22.09
CA ALA A 16 -7.59 -9.05 23.04
C ALA A 16 -8.71 -8.20 22.41
N VAL A 17 -8.38 -7.30 21.48
CA VAL A 17 -9.38 -6.54 20.72
C VAL A 17 -10.12 -7.44 19.73
N ALA A 18 -9.41 -8.35 19.06
CA ALA A 18 -9.99 -9.30 18.12
C ALA A 18 -11.06 -10.16 18.79
N ASP A 19 -10.73 -10.75 19.94
CA ASP A 19 -11.61 -11.64 20.69
C ASP A 19 -12.86 -10.90 21.20
N ARG A 20 -12.73 -9.61 21.54
CA ARG A 20 -13.83 -8.80 22.08
C ARG A 20 -14.77 -8.22 21.01
N ARG A 21 -14.24 -7.84 19.84
CA ARG A 21 -14.96 -6.96 18.89
C ARG A 21 -14.96 -7.44 17.44
N HIS A 22 -14.12 -8.43 17.12
CA HIS A 22 -13.92 -8.91 15.75
C HIS A 22 -14.06 -10.42 15.65
N PHE A 23 -14.83 -11.06 16.54
CA PHE A 23 -15.09 -12.51 16.51
C PHE A 23 -13.81 -13.36 16.49
N GLY A 24 -12.72 -12.87 17.09
CA GLY A 24 -11.43 -13.54 17.09
C GLY A 24 -10.62 -13.41 15.81
N ALA A 25 -10.95 -12.47 14.91
CA ALA A 25 -10.27 -12.22 13.64
C ALA A 25 -9.25 -11.06 13.74
N PRO A 26 -7.99 -11.30 14.15
CA PRO A 26 -6.97 -10.27 14.35
C PRO A 26 -6.57 -9.54 13.06
N GLU A 27 -6.74 -10.15 11.90
CA GLU A 27 -6.50 -9.55 10.59
C GLU A 27 -7.41 -8.34 10.33
N THR A 28 -8.55 -8.23 11.01
CA THR A 28 -9.47 -7.09 10.88
C THR A 28 -9.26 -5.99 11.92
N VAL A 29 -8.29 -6.17 12.83
CA VAL A 29 -7.99 -5.25 13.93
C VAL A 29 -6.84 -4.32 13.55
N ALA A 30 -6.96 -3.04 13.86
CA ALA A 30 -5.86 -2.09 13.72
C ALA A 30 -4.61 -2.52 14.51
N THR A 31 -3.45 -2.46 13.86
CA THR A 31 -2.16 -2.70 14.52
C THR A 31 -1.39 -1.42 14.77
N THR A 32 -1.91 -0.26 14.35
CA THR A 32 -1.36 1.06 14.65
C THR A 32 -2.45 2.07 15.04
N THR A 33 -2.05 3.15 15.72
CA THR A 33 -2.91 4.32 15.93
C THR A 33 -3.02 5.22 14.70
N ILE A 34 -2.14 5.04 13.70
CA ILE A 34 -2.13 5.83 12.47
C ILE A 34 -3.37 5.51 11.63
N LYS A 35 -4.07 6.57 11.21
CA LYS A 35 -5.24 6.49 10.30
C LYS A 35 -4.93 6.95 8.88
N SER A 36 -3.89 7.77 8.75
CA SER A 36 -3.30 8.16 7.48
C SER A 36 -1.87 8.62 7.72
N LEU A 37 -1.03 8.46 6.70
CA LEU A 37 0.39 8.81 6.76
C LEU A 37 0.79 9.52 5.49
N GLU A 38 1.31 10.74 5.59
CA GLU A 38 1.87 11.43 4.44
C GLU A 38 3.35 11.06 4.24
N VAL A 39 3.70 10.60 3.04
CA VAL A 39 5.07 10.27 2.66
C VAL A 39 5.40 10.98 1.36
N HIS A 40 6.34 11.92 1.40
CA HIS A 40 6.76 12.69 0.22
C HIS A 40 5.61 13.38 -0.55
N GLY A 41 4.56 13.81 0.16
CA GLY A 41 3.36 14.42 -0.42
C GLY A 41 2.30 13.42 -0.92
N VAL A 42 2.55 12.11 -0.77
CA VAL A 42 1.58 11.04 -1.06
C VAL A 42 0.84 10.66 0.22
N MET A 43 -0.49 10.66 0.20
CA MET A 43 -1.30 10.23 1.34
C MET A 43 -1.47 8.71 1.35
N LEU A 44 -1.10 8.06 2.44
CA LEU A 44 -1.24 6.62 2.63
C LEU A 44 -2.39 6.33 3.58
N SER A 45 -3.19 5.31 3.27
CA SER A 45 -4.25 4.82 4.17
C SER A 45 -4.50 3.32 3.98
N SER A 46 -5.00 2.66 5.01
CA SER A 46 -5.23 1.22 5.04
C SER A 46 -6.63 0.94 5.56
N ARG A 47 -7.33 -0.03 4.98
CA ARG A 47 -8.69 -0.41 5.39
C ARG A 47 -8.78 -0.78 6.87
N CYS A 48 -7.79 -1.51 7.37
CA CYS A 48 -7.75 -2.01 8.73
C CYS A 48 -6.66 -1.36 9.57
N ASP A 49 -6.08 -0.24 9.14
CA ASP A 49 -5.01 0.49 9.85
C ASP A 49 -3.86 -0.44 10.31
N LYS A 50 -3.24 -1.09 9.33
CA LYS A 50 -2.16 -2.06 9.56
C LYS A 50 -0.78 -1.41 9.44
N ALA A 51 0.02 -1.53 10.50
CA ALA A 51 1.35 -0.91 10.61
C ALA A 51 2.31 -1.37 9.50
N ASP A 52 2.32 -2.66 9.20
CA ASP A 52 3.06 -3.31 8.11
C ASP A 52 2.62 -2.82 6.73
N GLU A 53 1.32 -2.61 6.50
CA GLU A 53 0.83 -2.03 5.24
C GLU A 53 1.33 -0.59 5.05
N TYR A 54 1.30 0.24 6.10
CA TYR A 54 1.87 1.59 6.04
C TYR A 54 3.38 1.57 5.74
N ARG A 55 4.13 0.59 6.28
CA ARG A 55 5.55 0.42 5.96
C ARG A 55 5.77 0.03 4.51
N THR A 56 4.97 -0.89 3.98
CA THR A 56 5.03 -1.32 2.58
C THR A 56 4.69 -0.18 1.64
N MET A 57 3.57 0.50 1.85
CA MET A 57 3.18 1.66 1.04
C MET A 57 4.22 2.79 1.10
N SER A 58 4.81 3.06 2.27
CA SER A 58 5.91 4.04 2.39
C SER A 58 7.10 3.66 1.50
N ARG A 59 7.46 2.38 1.46
CA ARG A 59 8.57 1.88 0.61
C ARG A 59 8.20 1.89 -0.87
N MET A 60 6.94 1.66 -1.22
CA MET A 60 6.44 1.82 -2.59
C MET A 60 6.66 3.26 -3.05
N VAL A 61 6.21 4.24 -2.27
CA VAL A 61 6.43 5.67 -2.54
C VAL A 61 7.92 5.99 -2.65
N GLU A 62 8.76 5.51 -1.71
CA GLU A 62 10.21 5.72 -1.74
C GLU A 62 10.89 5.13 -2.99
N SER A 63 10.31 4.09 -3.60
CA SER A 63 10.86 3.41 -4.78
C SER A 63 10.49 4.10 -6.10
N VAL A 64 9.43 4.91 -6.10
CA VAL A 64 9.05 5.70 -7.29
C VAL A 64 9.99 6.88 -7.47
N ASP A 65 10.43 7.12 -8.69
CA ASP A 65 11.33 8.23 -9.04
C ASP A 65 10.76 9.57 -8.60
N ALA A 66 11.61 10.44 -8.03
CA ALA A 66 11.16 11.68 -7.38
C ALA A 66 10.25 12.59 -8.22
N PRO A 67 10.46 12.78 -9.54
CA PRO A 67 9.53 13.56 -10.38
C PRO A 67 8.16 12.89 -10.52
N LEU A 68 8.14 11.57 -10.70
CA LEU A 68 6.91 10.78 -10.89
C LEU A 68 6.15 10.61 -9.58
N ARG A 69 6.86 10.53 -8.46
CA ARG A 69 6.26 10.44 -7.12
C ARG A 69 5.30 11.59 -6.83
N ARG A 70 5.60 12.80 -7.30
CA ARG A 70 4.74 13.99 -7.12
C ARG A 70 3.41 13.88 -7.87
N ILE A 71 3.32 12.95 -8.82
CA ILE A 71 2.09 12.68 -9.57
C ILE A 71 1.15 11.82 -8.71
N ILE A 72 1.65 10.99 -7.81
CA ILE A 72 0.82 10.16 -6.95
C ILE A 72 0.17 11.04 -5.88
N SER A 73 -1.16 11.03 -5.77
CA SER A 73 -1.88 11.76 -4.72
C SER A 73 -2.05 10.89 -3.47
N ASP A 74 -2.49 9.65 -3.66
CA ASP A 74 -2.79 8.72 -2.58
C ASP A 74 -2.57 7.26 -2.98
N ILE A 75 -2.26 6.45 -1.98
CA ILE A 75 -2.26 4.99 -2.06
C ILE A 75 -3.10 4.47 -0.90
N TRP A 76 -4.08 3.64 -1.21
CA TRP A 76 -4.92 2.93 -0.26
C TRP A 76 -4.68 1.43 -0.36
N CYS A 77 -4.56 0.74 0.78
CA CYS A 77 -4.46 -0.72 0.84
C CYS A 77 -5.77 -1.35 1.32
N ASP A 78 -6.30 -2.32 0.55
CA ASP A 78 -7.36 -3.20 1.02
C ASP A 78 -6.76 -4.38 1.80
N SER A 79 -6.60 -4.20 3.11
CA SER A 79 -6.08 -5.22 4.02
C SER A 79 -6.82 -6.57 3.94
N LYS A 80 -8.10 -6.56 3.54
CA LYS A 80 -8.89 -7.79 3.41
C LYS A 80 -8.61 -8.56 2.12
N ALA A 81 -8.08 -7.87 1.11
CA ALA A 81 -7.71 -8.46 -0.17
C ALA A 81 -6.20 -8.74 -0.25
N ASN A 82 -5.45 -8.61 0.86
CA ASN A 82 -4.02 -8.91 1.03
C ASN A 82 -3.10 -8.28 -0.03
N ALA A 83 -2.38 -7.21 0.32
CA ALA A 83 -1.48 -6.50 -0.60
C ALA A 83 -2.19 -6.12 -1.93
N CYS A 84 -3.43 -5.65 -1.83
CA CYS A 84 -4.18 -5.08 -2.94
C CYS A 84 -4.25 -3.56 -2.75
N TYR A 85 -3.88 -2.81 -3.79
CA TYR A 85 -3.68 -1.37 -3.69
C TYR A 85 -4.55 -0.60 -4.68
N SER A 86 -5.09 0.53 -4.23
CA SER A 86 -5.68 1.55 -5.09
C SER A 86 -4.79 2.78 -5.06
N VAL A 87 -4.41 3.28 -6.22
CA VAL A 87 -3.48 4.39 -6.41
C VAL A 87 -4.19 5.46 -7.21
N THR A 88 -4.17 6.68 -6.71
CA THR A 88 -4.74 7.82 -7.42
C THR A 88 -3.61 8.74 -7.91
N LEU A 89 -3.73 9.17 -9.15
CA LEU A 89 -2.77 10.05 -9.82
C LEU A 89 -3.38 11.42 -10.07
N ASN A 90 -2.60 12.46 -9.77
CA ASN A 90 -2.77 13.81 -10.27
C ASN A 90 -2.63 13.84 -11.82
N PRO A 91 -3.03 14.92 -12.50
CA PRO A 91 -2.94 15.02 -13.95
C PRO A 91 -1.52 14.73 -14.48
N CYS A 92 -1.42 13.76 -15.39
CA CYS A 92 -0.17 13.33 -16.00
C CYS A 92 -0.39 12.80 -17.41
N THR A 93 0.68 12.41 -18.08
CA THR A 93 0.56 11.69 -19.36
C THR A 93 0.28 10.20 -19.14
N ALA A 94 -0.25 9.52 -20.15
CA ALA A 94 -0.43 8.06 -20.10
C ALA A 94 0.90 7.31 -19.92
N LYS A 95 1.99 7.87 -20.45
CA LYS A 95 3.34 7.33 -20.27
C LYS A 95 3.79 7.40 -18.81
N ASP A 96 3.57 8.55 -18.15
CA ASP A 96 3.92 8.70 -16.73
C ASP A 96 3.14 7.70 -15.87
N ALA A 97 1.83 7.57 -16.12
CA ALA A 97 0.98 6.62 -15.41
C ALA A 97 1.49 5.18 -15.56
N ARG A 98 1.91 4.78 -16.77
CA ARG A 98 2.47 3.44 -17.01
C ARG A 98 3.80 3.23 -16.29
N VAL A 99 4.71 4.19 -16.35
CA VAL A 99 6.00 4.08 -15.65
C VAL A 99 5.81 4.00 -14.13
N ILE A 100 4.85 4.76 -13.58
CA ILE A 100 4.48 4.65 -12.17
C ILE A 100 3.95 3.25 -11.86
N ALA A 101 3.09 2.68 -12.71
CA ALA A 101 2.57 1.33 -12.54
C ALA A 101 3.70 0.29 -12.45
N ASP A 102 4.62 0.31 -13.42
CA ASP A 102 5.74 -0.62 -13.50
C ASP A 102 6.69 -0.46 -12.28
N GLN A 103 6.89 0.77 -11.79
CA GLN A 103 7.72 1.03 -10.60
C GLN A 103 7.06 0.56 -9.30
N LEU A 104 5.74 0.69 -9.19
CA LEU A 104 4.99 0.22 -8.01
C LEU A 104 4.93 -1.31 -7.95
N ASP A 105 4.72 -1.98 -9.08
CA ASP A 105 4.80 -3.45 -9.20
C ASP A 105 6.17 -3.96 -8.72
N ALA A 106 7.25 -3.43 -9.31
CA ALA A 106 8.61 -3.79 -8.92
C ALA A 106 8.90 -3.51 -7.43
N ALA A 107 8.34 -2.44 -6.87
CA ALA A 107 8.48 -2.12 -5.45
C ALA A 107 7.74 -3.13 -4.56
N CYS A 108 6.53 -3.54 -4.92
CA CYS A 108 5.78 -4.58 -4.21
C CYS A 108 6.54 -5.91 -4.21
N MET A 109 7.07 -6.33 -5.36
CA MET A 109 7.90 -7.54 -5.48
C MET A 109 9.13 -7.47 -4.57
N LYS A 110 9.85 -6.34 -4.57
CA LYS A 110 11.07 -6.17 -3.78
C LYS A 110 10.82 -6.11 -2.27
N GLN A 111 9.69 -5.56 -1.83
CA GLN A 111 9.48 -5.21 -0.42
C GLN A 111 8.53 -6.16 0.31
N GLY A 112 7.51 -6.65 -0.37
CA GLY A 112 6.45 -7.50 0.19
C GLY A 112 6.40 -8.91 -0.42
N GLY A 113 7.26 -9.20 -1.40
CA GLY A 113 7.24 -10.47 -2.13
C GLY A 113 6.09 -10.59 -3.14
N GLY A 114 5.33 -9.51 -3.37
CA GLY A 114 4.26 -9.47 -4.36
C GLY A 114 3.07 -8.60 -4.00
N HIS A 115 2.00 -8.70 -4.81
CA HIS A 115 0.73 -8.03 -4.63
C HIS A 115 -0.44 -8.78 -5.29
N ASN A 116 -1.65 -8.62 -4.77
CA ASN A 116 -2.88 -9.16 -5.37
C ASN A 116 -3.52 -8.24 -6.41
N GLY A 117 -2.96 -7.06 -6.62
CA GLY A 117 -3.38 -6.14 -7.66
C GLY A 117 -3.02 -4.71 -7.31
N ILE A 118 -2.77 -3.92 -8.34
CA ILE A 118 -2.60 -2.47 -8.21
C ILE A 118 -3.54 -1.81 -9.20
N SER A 119 -4.52 -1.10 -8.66
CA SER A 119 -5.52 -0.39 -9.42
C SER A 119 -5.15 1.09 -9.46
N ILE A 120 -4.85 1.63 -10.64
CA ILE A 120 -4.31 2.99 -10.80
C ILE A 120 -5.30 3.84 -11.56
N SER A 121 -5.80 4.89 -10.91
CA SER A 121 -6.80 5.80 -11.48
C SER A 121 -6.24 7.23 -11.61
N GLY A 122 -6.62 7.94 -12.67
CA GLY A 122 -6.22 9.34 -12.88
C GLY A 122 -6.90 9.98 -14.09
N SER A 123 -6.42 11.15 -14.51
CA SER A 123 -7.00 11.89 -15.65
C SER A 123 -6.91 11.15 -16.99
N GLN A 124 -6.05 10.12 -17.08
CA GLN A 124 -5.84 9.32 -18.29
C GLN A 124 -6.71 8.05 -18.33
N GLY A 125 -7.57 7.84 -17.33
CA GLY A 125 -8.37 6.64 -17.18
C GLY A 125 -7.79 5.72 -16.11
N HIS A 126 -7.90 4.41 -16.37
CA HIS A 126 -7.63 3.36 -15.40
C HIS A 126 -6.62 2.35 -15.91
N ILE A 127 -5.65 1.98 -15.09
CA ILE A 127 -4.66 0.93 -15.36
C ILE A 127 -4.80 -0.11 -14.26
N GLU A 128 -4.92 -1.38 -14.65
CA GLU A 128 -4.85 -2.51 -13.73
C GLU A 128 -3.50 -3.18 -13.89
N VAL A 129 -2.83 -3.43 -12.77
CA VAL A 129 -1.67 -4.32 -12.69
C VAL A 129 -2.16 -5.64 -12.10
N ASP A 130 -2.03 -6.71 -12.88
CA ASP A 130 -2.43 -8.06 -12.49
C ASP A 130 -1.67 -8.55 -11.25
N PRO A 131 -2.22 -9.51 -10.48
CA PRO A 131 -1.52 -10.11 -9.36
C PRO A 131 -0.12 -10.62 -9.76
N HIS A 132 0.85 -10.38 -8.89
CA HIS A 132 2.25 -10.75 -9.13
C HIS A 132 2.90 -11.13 -7.80
N TRP A 133 3.23 -12.41 -7.61
CA TRP A 133 3.86 -12.92 -6.40
C TRP A 133 5.15 -13.69 -6.68
N ALA A 134 6.11 -13.56 -5.75
CA ALA A 134 7.34 -14.34 -5.77
C ALA A 134 7.01 -15.84 -5.60
N GLY A 135 7.37 -16.64 -6.60
CA GLY A 135 7.09 -18.08 -6.65
C GLY A 135 6.08 -18.50 -7.71
N ASP A 136 5.34 -17.57 -8.33
CA ASP A 136 4.46 -17.87 -9.46
C ASP A 136 5.24 -18.22 -10.73
N GLU A 137 6.53 -17.89 -10.80
CA GLU A 137 7.44 -18.25 -11.91
C GLU A 137 7.85 -19.75 -11.92
N LEU A 138 7.41 -20.53 -10.93
CA LEU A 138 7.72 -21.97 -10.80
C LEU A 138 6.57 -22.91 -11.19
N LEU A 139 5.53 -22.40 -11.85
CA LEU A 139 4.39 -23.19 -12.35
C LEU A 139 4.33 -23.27 -13.88
#